data_AF-A0A965Q0X4-F1
#
_entry.id   AF-A0A965Q0X4-F1
#
_cell.length_a   1.000
_cell.length_b   1.000
_cell.length_c   1.000
_cell.angle_alpha   90.00
_cell.angle_beta   90.00
_cell.angle_gamma   90.00
#
_symmetry.space_group_name_H-M   'P 1'
#
loop_
_entity.id
_entity.type
_entity.pdbx_description
1 polymer ?
#
loop_
_entity_poly.entity_id
_entity_poly.type
_entity_poly.pdbx_seq_one_letter_code
_entity_poly.pdbx_strand_id
1 'polypeptide(L)'
;MYLGGMTFFVSKSFGRLQLVPESTGLRLVYSPLENGVPDRESAGNLDLLLPLDAIGGLWATSRAFLYGVESLDENIILQVADEGPSDGDILIKLYRDKPKGPQGKLNGEETCWLRLVTGRSEEERRRIKLGPRDLLCIELACTAVLNLSSQQGTHNPKKLA
;
A
#
# COMPACT_ATOMS: atom_id res chain seq x y z
N MET A 1 2.90 15.89 2.20
CA MET A 1 1.81 16.00 1.19
C MET A 1 2.45 16.52 -0.08
N TYR A 2 2.41 15.72 -1.14
CA TYR A 2 2.96 16.11 -2.44
C TYR A 2 1.95 17.01 -3.17
N LEU A 3 2.44 18.08 -3.79
CA LEU A 3 1.65 19.03 -4.58
C LEU A 3 2.13 18.94 -6.04
N GLY A 4 1.24 18.51 -6.94
CA GLY A 4 1.53 18.33 -8.38
C GLY A 4 1.67 16.87 -8.81
N GLY A 5 1.55 16.63 -10.13
CA GLY A 5 1.58 15.28 -10.72
C GLY A 5 0.30 14.46 -10.51
N MET A 6 0.25 13.25 -11.08
CA MET A 6 -0.85 12.32 -10.88
C MET A 6 -0.74 11.66 -9.50
N THR A 7 -1.66 11.94 -8.59
CA THR A 7 -1.69 11.38 -7.23
C THR A 7 -3.05 10.75 -6.95
N PHE A 8 -3.05 9.57 -6.33
CA PHE A 8 -4.28 8.89 -5.91
C PHE A 8 -4.43 8.97 -4.39
N PHE A 9 -5.67 8.99 -3.91
CA PHE A 9 -5.96 9.17 -2.49
C PHE A 9 -6.91 8.11 -1.96
N VAL A 10 -6.51 7.49 -0.85
CA VAL A 10 -7.40 6.71 0.02
C VAL A 10 -7.64 7.53 1.28
N SER A 11 -8.84 8.11 1.39
CA SER A 11 -9.20 9.01 2.50
C SER A 11 -10.20 8.32 3.43
N LYS A 12 -9.91 8.36 4.73
CA LYS A 12 -10.77 7.84 5.81
C LYS A 12 -10.91 8.91 6.89
N SER A 13 -11.90 8.73 7.78
CA SER A 13 -12.15 9.68 8.88
C SER A 13 -10.95 9.85 9.83
N PHE A 14 -10.07 8.85 9.90
CA PHE A 14 -8.91 8.81 10.79
C PHE A 14 -7.56 9.04 10.09
N GLY A 15 -7.54 9.23 8.77
CA GLY A 15 -6.27 9.30 8.06
C GLY A 15 -6.41 9.44 6.55
N ARG A 16 -5.35 9.93 5.90
CA ARG A 16 -5.25 10.05 4.45
C ARG A 16 -3.98 9.38 3.96
N LEU A 17 -4.14 8.41 3.07
CA LEU A 17 -3.05 7.81 2.31
C LEU A 17 -3.00 8.45 0.92
N GLN A 18 -1.81 8.91 0.52
CA GLN A 18 -1.48 9.37 -0.82
C GLN A 18 -0.63 8.29 -1.48
N LEU A 19 -0.96 7.99 -2.73
CA LEU A 19 -0.22 7.08 -3.59
C LEU A 19 0.36 7.94 -4.71
N VAL A 20 1.67 8.13 -4.68
CA VAL A 20 2.39 9.00 -5.61
C VAL A 20 3.27 8.11 -6.49
N PRO A 21 2.87 7.88 -7.75
CA PRO A 21 3.67 7.10 -8.70
C PRO A 21 4.99 7.80 -9.02
N GLU A 22 6.10 7.07 -8.89
CA GLU A 22 7.42 7.48 -9.34
C GLU A 22 7.94 6.44 -10.36
N SER A 23 8.96 6.78 -11.15
CA SER A 23 9.53 5.81 -12.11
C SER A 23 10.29 4.68 -11.41
N THR A 24 10.74 4.86 -10.18
CA THR A 24 11.49 3.86 -9.40
C THR A 24 10.61 3.06 -8.44
N GLY A 25 9.33 3.39 -8.31
CA GLY A 25 8.47 2.78 -7.31
C GLY A 25 7.18 3.56 -7.02
N LEU A 26 6.47 3.15 -5.97
CA LEU A 26 5.26 3.81 -5.51
C LEU A 26 5.50 4.43 -4.14
N ARG A 27 5.41 5.76 -4.03
CA ARG A 27 5.50 6.42 -2.73
C ARG A 27 4.15 6.42 -2.01
N LEU A 28 4.18 5.93 -0.77
CA LEU A 28 3.05 5.90 0.15
C LEU A 28 3.27 6.98 1.19
N VAL A 29 2.38 7.97 1.21
CA VAL A 29 2.37 9.01 2.22
C VAL A 29 1.10 8.90 3.03
N TYR A 30 1.18 8.35 4.24
CA TYR A 30 0.05 8.27 5.14
C TYR A 30 0.18 9.33 6.23
N SER A 31 -0.85 10.14 6.40
CA SER A 31 -0.96 11.09 7.51
C SER A 31 -2.20 10.77 8.34
N PRO A 32 -2.05 10.47 9.64
CA PRO A 32 -3.15 10.44 10.59
C PRO A 32 -3.94 11.76 10.57
N LEU A 33 -5.25 11.68 10.84
CA LEU A 33 -6.06 12.87 11.04
C LEU A 33 -6.33 13.04 12.54
N GLU A 34 -5.90 14.17 13.10
CA GLU A 34 -6.26 14.60 14.45
C GLU A 34 -7.23 15.77 14.33
N ASN A 35 -8.42 15.65 14.93
CA ASN A 35 -9.50 16.65 14.81
C ASN A 35 -9.83 17.04 13.35
N GLY A 36 -9.69 16.10 12.41
CA GLY A 36 -9.96 16.31 10.99
C GLY A 36 -8.81 16.97 10.21
N VAL A 37 -7.69 17.29 10.85
CA VAL A 37 -6.51 17.90 10.23
C VAL A 37 -5.37 16.86 10.14
N PRO A 38 -4.65 16.76 9.01
CA PRO A 38 -3.48 15.90 8.92
C PRO A 38 -2.40 16.33 9.92
N ASP A 39 -2.04 15.44 10.82
CA ASP A 39 -0.90 15.61 11.71
C ASP A 39 0.24 14.68 11.28
N ARG A 40 1.43 15.26 11.11
CA ARG A 40 2.64 14.55 10.66
C ARG A 40 3.51 14.09 11.81
N GLU A 41 3.31 14.65 13.00
CA GLU A 41 4.05 14.29 14.21
C GLU A 41 3.35 13.15 14.97
N SER A 42 2.05 12.95 14.70
CA SER A 42 1.29 11.80 15.17
C SER A 42 1.95 10.47 14.81
N ALA A 43 1.92 9.54 15.77
CA ALA A 43 2.34 8.16 15.56
C ALA A 43 1.70 7.56 14.31
N GLY A 44 2.42 6.67 13.63
CA GLY A 44 1.96 5.99 12.42
C GLY A 44 1.85 6.87 11.17
N ASN A 45 2.29 8.13 11.20
CA ASN A 45 2.63 8.86 9.98
C ASN A 45 3.71 8.10 9.20
N LEU A 46 3.61 8.10 7.87
CA LEU A 46 4.50 7.34 6.99
C LEU A 46 4.78 8.14 5.72
N ASP A 47 6.04 8.17 5.31
CA ASP A 47 6.48 8.55 3.96
C ASP A 47 7.53 7.54 3.50
N LEU A 48 7.15 6.67 2.57
CA LEU A 48 7.96 5.53 2.15
C LEU A 48 7.82 5.26 0.66
N LEU A 49 8.93 4.97 0.00
CA LEU A 49 8.93 4.50 -1.38
C LEU A 49 8.93 2.97 -1.41
N LEU A 50 7.85 2.37 -1.90
CA LEU A 50 7.85 0.96 -2.27
C LEU A 50 8.71 0.76 -3.52
N PRO A 51 9.68 -0.17 -3.51
CA PRO A 51 10.54 -0.43 -4.65
C PRO A 51 9.74 -1.00 -5.82
N LEU A 52 10.20 -0.75 -7.05
CA LEU A 52 9.59 -1.24 -8.29
C LEU A 52 9.30 -2.75 -8.25
N ASP A 53 10.19 -3.54 -7.65
CA ASP A 53 10.06 -5.00 -7.54
C ASP A 53 8.80 -5.44 -6.76
N ALA A 54 8.31 -4.61 -5.84
CA ALA A 54 7.11 -4.89 -5.05
C ALA A 54 5.80 -4.49 -5.76
N ILE A 55 5.88 -3.74 -6.86
CA ILE A 55 4.71 -3.14 -7.51
C ILE A 55 3.85 -4.18 -8.24
N GLY A 56 4.48 -5.20 -8.83
CA GLY A 56 3.78 -6.24 -9.58
C GLY A 56 2.81 -7.05 -8.71
N GLY A 57 3.26 -7.50 -7.54
CA GLY A 57 2.43 -8.23 -6.57
C GLY A 57 1.28 -7.36 -6.03
N LEU A 58 1.59 -6.13 -5.63
CA LEU A 58 0.59 -5.18 -5.15
C LEU A 58 -0.49 -4.88 -6.21
N TRP A 59 -0.07 -4.70 -7.47
CA TRP A 59 -0.98 -4.50 -8.61
C TRP A 59 -1.88 -5.72 -8.82
N ALA A 60 -1.32 -6.92 -8.90
CA ALA A 60 -2.07 -8.14 -9.15
C ALA A 60 -3.10 -8.41 -8.04
N THR A 61 -2.68 -8.28 -6.78
CA THR A 61 -3.52 -8.53 -5.61
C THR A 61 -4.64 -7.50 -5.47
N SER A 62 -4.35 -6.20 -5.65
CA SER A 62 -5.38 -5.16 -5.62
C SER A 62 -6.43 -5.34 -6.71
N ARG A 63 -6.00 -5.72 -7.92
CA ARG A 63 -6.88 -6.04 -9.04
C ARG A 63 -7.74 -7.27 -8.76
N ALA A 64 -7.16 -8.36 -8.25
CA ALA A 64 -7.90 -9.57 -7.90
C ALA A 64 -8.97 -9.29 -6.84
N PHE A 65 -8.65 -8.51 -5.81
CA PHE A 65 -9.60 -8.10 -4.79
C PHE A 65 -10.71 -7.21 -5.34
N LEU A 66 -10.39 -6.26 -6.23
CA LEU A 66 -11.37 -5.38 -6.85
C LEU A 66 -12.43 -6.17 -7.65
N TYR A 67 -11.99 -7.20 -8.38
CA TYR A 67 -12.87 -8.01 -9.22
C TYR A 67 -13.44 -9.25 -8.52
N GLY A 68 -13.27 -9.38 -7.20
CA GLY A 68 -13.82 -10.51 -6.44
C GLY A 68 -13.21 -11.86 -6.82
N VAL A 69 -11.96 -11.87 -7.30
CA VAL A 69 -11.22 -13.08 -7.66
C VAL A 69 -10.45 -13.59 -6.44
N GLU A 70 -10.27 -14.91 -6.34
CA GLU A 70 -9.40 -15.50 -5.32
C GLU A 70 -7.94 -15.08 -5.51
N SER A 71 -7.31 -14.66 -4.42
CA SER A 71 -5.90 -14.28 -4.37
C SER A 71 -5.40 -14.45 -2.95
N LEU A 72 -4.13 -14.77 -2.82
CA LEU A 72 -3.41 -14.73 -1.56
C LEU A 72 -3.17 -13.28 -1.13
N ASP A 73 -2.78 -13.12 0.14
CA ASP A 73 -2.35 -11.84 0.70
C ASP A 73 -1.03 -11.40 0.05
N GLU A 74 -0.91 -10.10 -0.23
CA GLU A 74 0.36 -9.50 -0.60
C GLU A 74 1.06 -8.99 0.67
N ASN A 75 2.34 -9.34 0.83
CA ASN A 75 3.15 -8.93 1.98
C ASN A 75 4.47 -8.35 1.47
N ILE A 76 4.67 -7.05 1.68
CA ILE A 76 5.89 -6.35 1.33
C ILE A 76 6.61 -6.03 2.63
N ILE A 77 7.80 -6.61 2.80
CA ILE A 77 8.66 -6.41 3.96
C ILE A 77 9.85 -5.59 3.50
N LEU A 78 10.03 -4.42 4.09
CA LEU A 78 11.21 -3.59 3.86
C LEU A 78 12.07 -3.63 5.11
N GLN A 79 13.26 -4.18 4.95
CA GLN A 79 14.28 -4.19 5.98
C GLN A 79 14.99 -2.84 5.98
N VAL A 80 14.98 -2.17 7.12
CA VAL A 80 15.78 -0.96 7.32
C VAL A 80 17.20 -1.43 7.65
N ALA A 81 18.18 -1.03 6.83
CA ALA A 81 19.57 -1.34 7.12
C ALA A 81 20.04 -0.50 8.33
N ASP A 82 20.47 -1.17 9.40
CA ASP A 82 20.85 -0.61 10.71
C ASP A 82 21.94 0.48 10.66
N GLU A 83 21.70 1.61 11.33
CA GLU A 83 22.67 2.29 12.25
C GLU A 83 21.88 3.13 13.30
N GLY A 84 21.08 2.49 14.16
CA GLY A 84 20.42 3.18 15.27
C GLY A 84 19.48 2.27 16.09
N PRO A 85 19.26 2.54 17.38
CA PRO A 85 18.42 1.69 18.18
C PRO A 85 16.94 1.91 17.78
N SER A 86 16.29 0.85 17.30
CA SER A 86 14.84 0.55 17.42
C SER A 86 13.91 0.61 16.20
N ASP A 87 14.36 0.90 14.98
CA ASP A 87 13.43 0.88 13.83
C ASP A 87 13.22 -0.54 13.32
N GLY A 88 12.05 -1.12 13.63
CA GLY A 88 11.68 -2.46 13.18
C GLY A 88 11.42 -2.53 11.67
N ASP A 89 11.46 -3.74 11.11
CA ASP A 89 11.06 -3.98 9.72
C ASP A 89 9.70 -3.35 9.41
N ILE A 90 9.60 -2.69 8.27
CA ILE A 90 8.33 -2.14 7.78
C ILE A 90 7.57 -3.24 7.06
N LEU A 91 6.34 -3.49 7.46
CA LEU A 91 5.42 -4.43 6.79
C LEU A 91 4.25 -3.68 6.18
N ILE A 92 4.08 -3.84 4.88
CA ILE A 92 2.87 -3.44 4.15
C ILE A 92 2.15 -4.71 3.71
N LYS A 93 0.92 -4.88 4.17
CA LYS A 93 0.12 -6.07 3.89
C LYS A 93 -1.21 -5.70 3.27
N LEU A 94 -1.48 -6.19 2.06
CA LEU A 94 -2.79 -6.10 1.41
C LEU A 94 -3.46 -7.47 1.52
N TYR A 95 -4.59 -7.53 2.22
CA TYR A 95 -5.25 -8.80 2.50
C TYR A 95 -6.78 -8.66 2.47
N ARG A 96 -7.46 -9.80 2.42
CA ARG A 96 -8.92 -9.89 2.46
C ARG A 96 -9.36 -10.81 3.59
N ASP A 97 -10.50 -10.51 4.19
CA ASP A 97 -11.12 -11.41 5.17
C ASP A 97 -11.33 -12.81 4.55
N LYS A 98 -11.42 -13.83 5.40
CA LYS A 98 -11.74 -15.19 4.95
C LYS A 98 -13.07 -15.19 4.19
N PRO A 99 -13.21 -16.01 3.13
CA PRO A 99 -14.45 -16.12 2.38
C PRO A 99 -15.64 -16.49 3.29
N LYS A 100 -16.81 -15.88 3.04
CA LYS A 100 -18.03 -16.06 3.85
C LYS A 100 -19.16 -16.77 3.12
N GLY A 101 -18.99 -17.06 1.84
CA GLY A 101 -19.97 -17.74 1.01
C GLY A 101 -20.07 -19.24 1.29
N PRO A 102 -21.06 -19.91 0.67
CA PRO A 102 -21.23 -21.35 0.75
C PRO A 102 -19.94 -22.09 0.38
N GLN A 103 -19.59 -23.12 1.15
CA GLN A 103 -18.38 -23.93 0.95
C GLN A 103 -17.06 -23.14 1.06
N GLY A 104 -17.06 -21.98 1.74
CA GLY A 104 -15.86 -21.16 1.91
C GLY A 104 -15.44 -20.44 0.62
N LYS A 105 -16.40 -20.15 -0.26
CA LYS A 105 -16.18 -19.33 -1.47
C LYS A 105 -16.44 -17.85 -1.19
N LEU A 106 -15.90 -16.99 -2.04
CA LEU A 106 -16.17 -15.55 -1.99
C LEU A 106 -17.65 -15.29 -2.26
N ASN A 107 -18.25 -14.38 -1.49
CA ASN A 107 -19.60 -13.89 -1.73
C ASN A 107 -19.66 -12.37 -1.94
N GLY A 108 -18.53 -11.67 -1.85
CA GLY A 108 -18.42 -10.22 -2.01
C GLY A 108 -18.62 -9.42 -0.73
N GLU A 109 -18.92 -10.08 0.40
CA GLU A 109 -19.03 -9.46 1.72
C GLU A 109 -17.69 -9.45 2.49
N GLU A 110 -16.65 -10.02 1.90
CA GLU A 110 -15.31 -10.01 2.46
C GLU A 110 -14.74 -8.59 2.44
N THR A 111 -14.23 -8.13 3.59
CA THR A 111 -13.56 -6.84 3.64
C THR A 111 -12.12 -6.96 3.18
N CYS A 112 -11.70 -6.02 2.32
CA CYS A 112 -10.30 -5.85 1.95
C CYS A 112 -9.62 -4.83 2.85
N TRP A 113 -8.36 -5.06 3.16
CA TRP A 113 -7.60 -4.31 4.15
C TRP A 113 -6.19 -4.01 3.65
N LEU A 114 -5.75 -2.78 3.86
CA LEU A 114 -4.34 -2.41 3.80
C LEU A 114 -3.82 -2.22 5.22
N ARG A 115 -2.82 -2.97 5.61
CA ARG A 115 -2.12 -2.81 6.88
C ARG A 115 -0.74 -2.21 6.64
N LEU A 116 -0.46 -1.12 7.34
CA LEU A 116 0.84 -0.47 7.38
C LEU A 116 1.40 -0.66 8.80
N VAL A 117 2.58 -1.25 8.91
CA VAL A 117 3.28 -1.46 10.19
C VAL A 117 4.66 -0.85 10.02
N THR A 118 4.92 0.22 10.76
CA THR A 118 6.13 1.05 10.62
C THR A 118 7.04 1.00 11.84
N GLY A 119 6.65 0.24 12.86
CA GLY A 119 7.39 0.08 14.09
C GLY A 119 6.77 -1.02 14.95
N ARG A 120 7.22 -1.12 16.21
CA ARG A 120 6.88 -2.24 17.09
C ARG A 120 5.58 -1.98 17.88
N SER A 121 5.25 -0.71 18.13
CA SER A 121 4.08 -0.34 18.94
C SER A 121 2.76 -0.56 18.18
N GLU A 122 1.65 -0.66 18.91
CA GLU A 122 0.31 -0.67 18.28
C GLU A 122 -0.05 0.69 17.67
N GLU A 123 0.47 1.78 18.26
CA GLU A 123 0.24 3.15 17.79
C GLU A 123 0.89 3.43 16.43
N GLU A 124 1.85 2.62 15.99
CA GLU A 124 2.49 2.69 14.67
C GLU A 124 1.83 1.80 13.61
N ARG A 125 0.80 1.02 14.00
CA ARG A 125 0.08 0.10 13.13
C ARG A 125 -1.19 0.77 12.61
N ARG A 126 -1.39 0.75 11.30
CA ARG A 126 -2.59 1.28 10.65
C ARG A 126 -3.27 0.19 9.87
N ARG A 127 -4.58 0.02 10.09
CA ARG A 127 -5.42 -0.90 9.34
C ARG A 127 -6.50 -0.11 8.63
N ILE A 128 -6.39 -0.02 7.31
CA ILE A 128 -7.26 0.78 6.45
C ILE A 128 -8.24 -0.17 5.77
N LYS A 129 -9.54 -0.02 6.07
CA LYS A 129 -10.61 -0.73 5.35
C LYS A 129 -10.71 -0.17 3.92
N LEU A 130 -10.55 -1.03 2.93
CA LEU A 130 -10.59 -0.67 1.52
C LEU A 130 -11.97 -1.01 0.93
N GLY A 131 -12.56 -0.03 0.26
CA GLY A 131 -13.67 -0.25 -0.67
C GLY A 131 -13.19 -0.37 -2.12
N PRO A 132 -14.11 -0.60 -3.07
CA PRO A 132 -13.76 -0.75 -4.49
C PRO A 132 -13.00 0.44 -5.07
N ARG A 133 -13.38 1.67 -4.70
CA ARG A 133 -12.67 2.88 -5.13
C ARG A 133 -11.22 2.91 -4.61
N ASP A 134 -11.00 2.48 -3.38
CA ASP A 134 -9.66 2.50 -2.79
C ASP A 134 -8.74 1.48 -3.48
N LEU A 135 -9.27 0.28 -3.77
CA LEU A 135 -8.58 -0.74 -4.54
C LEU A 135 -8.26 -0.26 -5.96
N LEU A 136 -9.21 0.40 -6.63
CA LEU A 136 -8.99 1.01 -7.94
C LEU A 136 -7.88 2.08 -7.88
N CYS A 137 -7.84 2.90 -6.83
CA CYS A 137 -6.75 3.86 -6.65
C CYS A 137 -5.39 3.19 -6.52
N ILE A 138 -5.28 2.06 -5.82
CA ILE A 138 -4.04 1.28 -5.71
C ILE A 138 -3.66 0.70 -7.09
N GLU A 139 -4.60 0.07 -7.79
CA GLU A 139 -4.38 -0.51 -9.11
C GLU A 139 -3.88 0.55 -10.12
N LEU A 140 -4.53 1.72 -10.15
CA LEU A 140 -4.17 2.81 -11.06
C LEU A 140 -2.82 3.43 -10.69
N ALA A 141 -2.52 3.57 -9.40
CA ALA A 141 -1.22 4.04 -8.94
C ALA A 141 -0.09 3.08 -9.37
N CYS A 142 -0.28 1.77 -9.17
CA CYS A 142 0.68 0.77 -9.65
C CYS A 142 0.81 0.78 -11.18
N THR A 143 -0.29 0.89 -11.91
CA THR A 143 -0.28 0.96 -13.39
C THR A 143 0.52 2.18 -13.87
N ALA A 144 0.39 3.31 -13.18
CA ALA A 144 1.17 4.50 -13.46
C ALA A 144 2.68 4.28 -13.24
N VAL A 145 3.08 3.62 -12.15
CA VAL A 145 4.48 3.26 -11.89
C VAL A 145 5.04 2.34 -12.97
N LEU A 146 4.28 1.34 -13.40
CA LEU A 146 4.70 0.43 -14.48
C LEU A 146 4.93 1.19 -15.80
N ASN A 147 4.05 2.13 -16.15
CA ASN A 147 4.21 2.96 -17.34
C ASN A 147 5.40 3.91 -17.23
N LEU A 148 5.55 4.61 -16.09
CA LEU A 148 6.64 5.53 -15.83
C LEU A 148 7.99 4.82 -15.84
N SER A 149 8.06 3.64 -15.23
CA SER A 149 9.31 2.87 -15.15
C SER A 149 9.77 2.35 -16.50
N SER A 150 8.82 1.95 -17.36
CA SER A 150 9.09 1.60 -18.75
C SER A 150 9.57 2.80 -19.56
N GLN A 151 8.86 3.94 -19.48
CA GLN A 151 9.21 5.15 -20.23
C GLN A 151 10.57 5.74 -19.86
N GLN A 152 10.95 5.67 -18.57
CA GLN A 152 12.22 6.21 -18.08
C GLN A 152 13.36 5.17 -18.05
N GLY A 153 13.09 3.92 -18.44
CA GLY A 153 14.11 2.87 -18.46
C GLY A 153 14.64 2.49 -17.08
N THR A 154 13.87 2.73 -16.01
CA THR A 154 14.24 2.35 -14.64
C THR A 154 13.92 0.88 -14.33
N HIS A 155 13.04 0.25 -15.12
CA HIS A 155 12.83 -1.19 -15.09
C HIS A 155 14.01 -1.91 -15.74
N ASN A 156 15.00 -2.27 -14.92
CA ASN A 156 16.22 -2.94 -15.35
C ASN A 156 16.37 -4.32 -14.68
N PRO A 157 15.59 -5.32 -15.12
CA PRO A 157 15.62 -6.64 -14.52
C PRO A 157 17.00 -7.27 -14.70
N LYS A 158 17.67 -7.56 -13.58
CA LYS A 158 18.92 -8.31 -13.55
C LYS A 158 18.64 -9.70 -13.03
N LYS A 159 19.19 -10.70 -13.72
CA LYS A 159 19.20 -12.07 -13.19
C LYS A 159 20.12 -12.09 -11.97
N LEU A 160 19.62 -12.54 -10.82
CA LEU A 160 20.47 -12.90 -9.69
C LEU A 160 21.41 -14.03 -10.16
N ALA A 161 22.70 -13.84 -9.92
CA ALA A 161 23.76 -14.78 -10.31
C ALA A 161 23.61 -16.12 -9.58
#